data_AF-A0AAJ5WLL5-F1
#
_entry.id   AF-A0AAJ5WLL5-F1
#
_cell.length_a   1.000
_cell.length_b   1.000
_cell.length_c   1.000
_cell.angle_alpha   90.00
_cell.angle_beta   90.00
_cell.angle_gamma   90.00
#
_symmetry.space_group_name_H-M   'P 1'
#
loop_
_entity.id
_entity.type
_entity.pdbx_description
1 polymer ?
#
loop_
_entity_poly.entity_id
_entity_poly.type
_entity_poly.pdbx_seq_one_letter_code
_entity_poly.pdbx_strand_id
1 'polypeptide(L)' 'MDREPTNQEVADVVGIEVDQVKQYRDSALQLGDGSWLVHFSFDMPRELRHSFTGSFTAIVAEPLDAIDERSLD' A
#
# COMPACT_ATOMS: atom_id res chain seq x y z
N MET A 1 11.58 -3.76 1.91
CA MET A 1 10.60 -4.81 2.31
C MET A 1 10.93 -6.09 1.54
N ASP A 2 11.48 -7.13 2.19
CA ASP A 2 11.86 -8.42 1.56
C ASP A 2 10.69 -9.41 1.42
N ARG A 3 9.49 -9.00 1.85
CA ARG A 3 8.27 -9.81 1.81
C ARG A 3 7.11 -8.99 1.26
N GLU A 4 6.14 -9.68 0.67
CA GLU A 4 4.88 -9.10 0.25
C GLU A 4 4.16 -8.45 1.46
N PRO A 5 3.62 -7.23 1.32
CA PRO A 5 2.97 -6.53 2.41
C PRO A 5 1.71 -7.28 2.86
N THR A 6 1.50 -7.31 4.17
CA THR A 6 0.32 -7.94 4.75
C THR A 6 -0.92 -7.08 4.53
N ASN A 7 -2.10 -7.71 4.52
CA ASN A 7 -3.36 -6.97 4.37
C ASN A 7 -3.54 -5.89 5.45
N GLN A 8 -2.95 -6.09 6.63
CA GLN A 8 -2.94 -5.09 7.71
C GLN A 8 -2.07 -3.87 7.36
N GLU A 9 -0.86 -4.07 6.86
CA GLU A 9 0.02 -2.97 6.43
C GLU A 9 -0.60 -2.17 5.29
N VAL A 10 -1.18 -2.88 4.32
CA VAL A 10 -1.89 -2.26 3.21
C VAL A 10 -3.10 -1.46 3.72
N ALA A 11 -3.88 -2.01 4.65
CA ALA A 11 -5.03 -1.34 5.25
C ALA A 11 -4.64 -0.04 5.96
N ASP A 12 -3.53 -0.06 6.69
CA ASP A 12 -3.01 1.10 7.42
C ASP A 12 -2.54 2.21 6.46
N VAL A 13 -1.79 1.83 5.41
CA VAL A 13 -1.30 2.77 4.38
C VAL A 13 -2.44 3.40 3.57
N VAL A 14 -3.45 2.59 3.24
CA VAL A 14 -4.59 3.04 2.43
C VAL A 14 -5.65 3.75 3.29
N GLY A 15 -5.66 3.50 4.60
CA GLY A 15 -6.66 4.02 5.54
C GLY A 15 -8.02 3.33 5.43
N ILE A 16 -8.03 2.02 5.16
CA ILE A 16 -9.24 1.21 4.99
C ILE A 16 -9.21 -0.03 5.87
N GLU A 17 -10.32 -0.75 6.00
CA GLU A 17 -10.33 -1.97 6.81
C GLU A 17 -9.59 -3.15 6.14
N VAL A 18 -9.02 -4.02 6.97
CA VAL A 18 -8.29 -5.23 6.52
C VAL A 18 -9.19 -6.17 5.71
N ASP A 19 -10.46 -6.30 6.09
CA ASP A 19 -11.44 -7.08 5.35
C ASP A 19 -11.70 -6.51 3.95
N GLN A 20 -11.73 -5.18 3.82
CA GLN A 20 -11.85 -4.50 2.52
C GLN A 20 -10.60 -4.75 1.68
N VAL A 21 -9.40 -4.67 2.26
CA VAL A 21 -8.17 -5.04 1.57
C VAL A 21 -8.23 -6.48 1.09
N LYS A 22 -8.59 -7.43 1.96
CA LYS A 22 -8.68 -8.84 1.60
C LYS A 22 -9.72 -9.12 0.50
N GLN A 23 -10.83 -8.39 0.51
CA GLN A 23 -11.92 -8.57 -0.44
C GLN A 23 -11.61 -8.00 -1.82
N TYR A 24 -10.91 -6.86 -1.89
CA TYR A 24 -10.68 -6.14 -3.14
C TYR A 24 -9.26 -6.24 -3.67
N ARG A 25 -8.29 -6.69 -2.86
CA ARG A 25 -6.91 -6.92 -3.31
C ARG A 25 -6.92 -7.98 -4.41
N ASP A 26 -6.39 -7.59 -5.56
CA ASP A 26 -6.31 -8.44 -6.73
C ASP A 26 -4.89 -9.00 -6.89
N SER A 27 -3.90 -8.10 -6.93
CA SER A 27 -2.50 -8.44 -7.17
C SER A 27 -1.57 -7.50 -6.41
N ALA A 28 -0.35 -7.97 -6.09
CA ALA A 28 0.71 -7.14 -5.53
C ALA A 28 1.98 -7.30 -6.37
N LEU A 29 2.59 -6.18 -6.74
CA LEU A 29 3.81 -6.14 -7.55
C LEU A 29 4.91 -5.43 -6.77
N GLN A 30 6.06 -6.09 -6.62
CA GLN A 30 7.23 -5.43 -6.06
C GLN A 30 7.84 -4.48 -7.10
N LEU A 31 7.99 -3.22 -6.71
CA LEU A 31 8.71 -2.21 -7.48
C LEU A 31 10.21 -2.36 -7.23
N GLY A 32 11.03 -2.01 -8.24
CA GLY A 32 12.49 -2.11 -8.16
C GLY A 32 13.15 -1.24 -7.07
N ASP A 33 12.38 -0.36 -6.45
CA ASP A 33 12.78 0.50 -5.32
C ASP A 33 12.52 -0.15 -3.95
N GLY A 34 12.03 -1.41 -3.93
CA GLY A 34 11.67 -2.12 -2.68
C GLY A 34 10.28 -1.79 -2.14
N SER A 35 9.57 -0.85 -2.79
CA SER A 35 8.16 -0.55 -2.56
C SER A 35 7.25 -1.60 -3.21
N TRP A 36 6.01 -1.72 -2.74
CA TRP A 36 5.02 -2.63 -3.28
C TRP A 36 3.82 -1.89 -3.85
N LEU A 37 3.48 -2.19 -5.10
CA LEU A 37 2.28 -1.70 -5.76
C LEU A 37 1.16 -2.73 -5.60
N VAL A 38 0.15 -2.41 -4.80
CA VAL A 38 -1.02 -3.26 -4.60
C VAL A 38 -2.14 -2.78 -5.52
N HIS A 39 -2.61 -3.67 -6.38
CA HIS A 39 -3.77 -3.48 -7.25
C HIS A 39 -5.04 -3.93 -6.54
N PHE A 40 -6.07 -3.08 -6.63
CA PHE A 40 -7.40 -3.37 -6.15
C PHE A 40 -8.39 -3.48 -7.30
N SER A 41 -9.40 -4.32 -7.10
CA SER A 41 -10.49 -4.55 -8.05
C SER A 41 -11.43 -3.35 -8.13
N PHE A 42 -12.02 -3.14 -9.31
CA PHE A 42 -12.94 -2.03 -9.60
C PHE A 42 -14.23 -2.07 -8.78
N ASP A 43 -14.56 -3.22 -8.17
CA ASP A 43 -15.73 -3.40 -7.30
C ASP A 43 -15.68 -2.54 -6.02
N MET A 44 -14.54 -1.89 -5.74
CA MET A 44 -14.40 -0.99 -4.60
C MET A 44 -15.42 0.16 -4.61
N PRO A 45 -16.12 0.40 -3.49
CA PRO A 45 -17.08 1.49 -3.36
C PRO A 45 -16.42 2.87 -3.51
N ARG A 46 -17.18 3.81 -4.08
CA ARG A 46 -16.69 5.15 -4.46
C ARG A 46 -16.13 5.96 -3.28
N GLU A 47 -16.62 5.71 -2.08
CA GLU A 47 -16.15 6.35 -0.85
C GLU A 47 -14.69 6.01 -0.55
N LEU A 48 -14.27 4.78 -0.81
CA LEU A 48 -12.86 4.37 -0.67
C LEU A 48 -11.99 4.92 -1.79
N ARG A 49 -12.56 5.14 -2.99
CA ARG A 49 -11.84 5.71 -4.15
C ARG A 49 -11.29 7.12 -3.91
N HIS A 50 -11.77 7.82 -2.88
CA HIS A 50 -11.29 9.17 -2.57
C HIS A 50 -9.84 9.19 -2.04
N SER A 51 -9.36 8.06 -1.49
CA SER A 51 -7.98 7.90 -1.02
C SER A 51 -7.03 7.38 -2.10
N PHE A 52 -7.54 6.97 -3.28
CA PHE A 52 -6.72 6.40 -4.34
C PHE A 52 -6.51 7.38 -5.49
N THR A 53 -5.27 7.47 -5.99
CA THR A 53 -4.91 8.24 -7.17
C THR A 53 -5.35 7.52 -8.45
N GLY A 54 -6.65 7.55 -8.75
CA GLY A 54 -7.24 7.28 -10.08
C GLY A 54 -7.15 5.86 -10.66
N SER A 55 -6.25 5.01 -10.16
CA SER A 55 -5.93 3.70 -10.72
C SER A 55 -6.16 2.52 -9.78
N PHE A 56 -6.87 2.71 -8.66
CA PHE A 56 -7.12 1.65 -7.66
C PHE A 56 -5.82 0.96 -7.22
N THR A 57 -4.73 1.70 -7.17
CA THR A 57 -3.42 1.20 -6.79
C THR A 57 -2.95 1.89 -5.52
N ALA A 58 -2.47 1.11 -4.56
CA ALA A 58 -1.76 1.64 -3.39
C ALA A 58 -0.28 1.35 -3.51
N ILE A 59 0.54 2.31 -3.12
CA ILE A 59 1.98 2.10 -2.97
C ILE A 59 2.23 1.90 -1.48
N VAL A 60 2.61 0.69 -1.12
CA VAL A 60 3.09 0.33 0.22
C VAL A 60 4.62 0.34 0.16
N ALA A 61 5.20 1.47 0.53
CA ALA A 61 6.61 1.54 0.86
C ALA A 61 6.79 1.16 2.34
N GLU A 62 7.98 0.68 2.72
CA GLU A 62 8.35 0.72 4.13
C GLU A 62 8.24 2.17 4.59
N PRO A 63 7.73 2.43 5.81
CA PRO A 63 7.79 3.78 6.35
C PRO A 63 9.25 4.23 6.25
N LEU A 64 9.47 5.37 5.62
CA LEU A 64 10.74 6.10 5.57
C LEU A 64 11.18 6.57 6.98
N ASP A 65 10.79 5.88 8.04
CA ASP A 65 11.40 5.99 9.36
C ASP A 65 12.78 5.30 9.40
N ALA A 66 13.24 4.75 8.27
CA ALA A 66 14.64 4.44 8.02
C ALA A 66 15.41 5.58 7.34
N ILE A 67 14.87 6.81 7.30
CA ILE A 67 15.74 7.99 7.27
C ILE A 67 16.27 8.16 8.70
N ASP A 68 17.13 7.23 9.12
CA ASP A 68 18.03 7.47 10.23
C ASP A 68 18.79 8.74 9.88
N GLU A 69 18.63 9.73 10.75
CA GLU A 69 19.29 11.01 10.77
C GLU A 69 20.81 10.82 10.95
N ARG A 70 21.51 10.19 10.01
CA ARG A 70 22.93 10.49 9.75
C ARG A 70 23.06 11.88 9.13
N SER A 71 22.47 12.87 9.81
CA SER A 71 23.02 14.21 9.88
C SER A 71 24.42 14.09 10.47
N LEU A 72 25.39 14.19 9.57
CA LEU A 72 26.71 14.80 9.79
C LEU A 72 27.47 14.40 11.06
N ASP A 73 28.45 13.50 10.89
CA ASP A 73 29.75 13.64 11.56
C ASP A 73 30.82 13.90 10.48
#